data_AF-A0A4P6BJ55-F1
#
_entry.id   AF-A0A4P6BJ55-F1
#
_cell.length_a   1.000
_cell.length_b   1.000
_cell.length_c   1.000
_cell.angle_alpha   90.00
_cell.angle_beta   90.00
_cell.angle_gamma   90.00
#
_symmetry.space_group_name_H-M   'P 1'
#
loop_
_entity.id
_entity.type
_entity.pdbx_description
1 polymer ?
#
loop_
_entity_poly.entity_id
_entity_poly.type
_entity_poly.pdbx_seq_one_letter_code
_entity_poly.pdbx_strand_id
1 'polypeptide(L)'
;MAICQYCGNEFVPSKYAGGRQRFCSKKCKDKWDYENPKYPPVVCKYCGKKFIPKEANRTTYCSRECAFAAKAKKCRTCGKVITGSQSDYCSDECKEKANNREIKCIVCGKLFRGKTGAKYCSDECRKEKERQRAREKYHLYEVEISTRGLPIVTTFHSKTARPLVCEKMSPMMLKGGERIASKRGNI
;
A
#
# COMPACT_ATOMS: atom_id res chain seq x y z
N MET A 1 -13.42 6.60 58.32
CA MET A 1 -11.99 6.27 58.23
C MET A 1 -11.78 5.31 57.07
N ALA A 2 -10.64 5.38 56.38
CA ALA A 2 -10.30 4.45 55.31
C ALA A 2 -8.95 3.77 55.60
N ILE A 3 -8.80 2.53 55.16
CA ILE A 3 -7.57 1.75 55.30
C ILE A 3 -6.78 1.85 54.01
N CYS A 4 -5.48 2.15 54.10
CA CYS A 4 -4.61 2.21 52.93
C CYS A 4 -4.35 0.81 52.38
N GLN A 5 -4.68 0.57 51.10
CA GLN A 5 -4.50 -0.75 50.46
C GLN A 5 -3.03 -1.20 50.34
N TYR A 6 -2.08 -0.28 50.46
CA TYR A 6 -0.64 -0.58 50.43
C TYR A 6 -0.05 -0.85 51.82
N CYS A 7 -0.10 0.13 52.74
CA CYS A 7 0.54 0.01 54.05
C CYS A 7 -0.37 -0.47 55.19
N GLY A 8 -1.68 -0.64 54.96
CA GLY A 8 -2.63 -1.07 55.99
C GLY A 8 -2.99 -0.02 57.05
N ASN A 9 -2.36 1.16 57.04
CA ASN A 9 -2.65 2.20 58.03
C ASN A 9 -4.01 2.88 57.79
N GLU A 10 -4.67 3.25 58.89
CA GLU A 10 -5.86 4.10 58.86
C GLU A 10 -5.51 5.54 58.48
N PHE A 11 -6.35 6.17 57.67
CA PHE A 11 -6.23 7.58 57.31
C PHE A 11 -7.59 8.22 57.09
N VAL A 12 -7.60 9.56 57.12
CA VAL A 12 -8.78 10.37 56.80
C VAL A 12 -8.74 10.74 55.31
N PRO A 13 -9.68 10.26 54.48
CA PRO A 13 -9.76 10.66 53.07
C PRO A 13 -9.95 12.16 52.91
N SER A 14 -9.33 12.73 51.87
CA SER A 14 -9.54 14.14 51.53
C SER A 14 -11.00 14.42 51.20
N LYS A 15 -11.53 15.55 51.69
CA LYS A 15 -12.90 16.03 51.38
C LYS A 15 -13.17 16.16 49.88
N TYR A 16 -12.13 16.41 49.08
CA TYR A 16 -12.20 16.54 47.63
C TYR A 16 -12.21 15.19 46.89
N ALA A 17 -11.78 14.10 47.52
CA ALA A 17 -11.67 12.78 46.89
C ALA A 17 -12.97 11.97 46.90
N GLY A 18 -14.06 12.51 47.49
CA GLY A 18 -15.38 11.89 47.51
C GLY A 18 -15.39 10.44 48.04
N GLY A 19 -14.53 10.14 49.02
CA GLY A 19 -14.43 8.80 49.63
C GLY A 19 -13.77 7.71 48.76
N ARG A 20 -13.32 8.02 47.53
CA ARG A 20 -12.70 7.03 46.61
C ARG A 20 -11.20 6.85 46.81
N GLN A 21 -10.62 7.54 47.79
CA GLN A 21 -9.18 7.51 48.04
C GLN A 21 -8.76 6.13 48.59
N ARG A 22 -7.89 5.42 47.87
CA ARG A 22 -7.43 4.06 48.23
C ARG A 22 -6.13 4.01 49.02
N PHE A 23 -5.36 5.10 48.99
CA PHE A 23 -4.02 5.18 49.57
C PHE A 23 -3.89 6.40 50.48
N CYS A 24 -3.16 6.25 51.60
CA CYS A 24 -2.94 7.34 52.55
C CYS A 24 -2.08 8.48 51.97
N SER A 25 -1.20 8.17 51.01
CA SER A 25 -0.29 9.13 50.39
C SER A 25 0.06 8.76 48.95
N LYS A 26 0.56 9.73 48.19
CA LYS A 26 1.10 9.50 46.83
C LYS A 26 2.21 8.45 46.82
N LYS A 27 3.07 8.43 47.85
CA LYS A 27 4.14 7.43 47.99
C LYS A 27 3.60 5.99 48.04
N CYS A 28 2.53 5.76 48.81
CA CYS A 28 1.89 4.45 48.89
C CYS A 28 1.22 4.06 47.56
N LYS A 29 0.61 5.03 46.87
CA LYS A 29 0.06 4.81 45.52
C LYS A 29 1.16 4.42 44.53
N ASP A 30 2.26 5.18 44.48
CA ASP A 30 3.34 4.95 43.51
C ASP A 30 4.03 3.59 43.72
N LYS A 31 4.17 3.14 44.98
CA LYS A 31 4.68 1.79 45.31
C LYS A 31 3.70 0.70 44.89
N TRP A 32 2.41 0.88 45.17
CA TRP A 32 1.39 -0.07 44.72
C TRP A 32 1.33 -0.18 43.19
N ASP A 33 1.41 0.95 42.47
CA ASP A 33 1.44 0.99 41.00
C ASP A 33 2.70 0.29 40.42
N TYR A 34 3.83 0.28 41.15
CA TYR A 34 5.06 -0.42 40.76
C TYR A 34 4.94 -1.94 40.93
N GLU A 35 4.37 -2.39 42.05
CA GLU A 35 4.16 -3.81 42.35
C GLU A 35 3.00 -4.42 41.54
N ASN A 36 1.99 -3.62 41.20
CA ASN A 36 0.80 -4.02 40.45
C ASN A 36 0.73 -3.27 39.12
N PRO A 37 1.61 -3.58 38.15
CA PRO A 37 1.61 -2.91 36.88
C PRO A 37 0.27 -3.15 36.16
N LYS A 38 -0.30 -2.07 35.63
CA LYS A 38 -1.59 -2.09 34.92
C LYS A 38 -1.62 -3.05 33.72
N TYR A 39 -0.46 -3.31 33.11
CA TYR A 39 -0.33 -4.15 31.92
C TYR A 39 0.77 -5.19 32.12
N PRO A 40 0.61 -6.40 31.57
CA PRO A 40 1.62 -7.45 31.67
C PRO A 40 2.88 -7.08 30.86
N PRO A 41 4.05 -7.65 31.22
CA PRO A 41 5.28 -7.47 30.45
C PRO A 41 5.15 -8.11 29.06
N VAL A 42 5.60 -7.39 28.03
CA VAL A 42 5.60 -7.82 26.63
C VAL A 42 7.00 -7.79 26.04
N VAL A 43 7.23 -8.53 24.96
CA VAL A 43 8.54 -8.63 24.28
C VAL A 43 8.60 -7.66 23.11
N CYS A 44 9.66 -6.84 23.05
CA CYS A 44 9.91 -5.95 21.92
C CYS A 44 10.22 -6.74 20.64
N LYS A 45 9.49 -6.48 19.56
CA LYS A 45 9.70 -7.17 18.27
C LYS A 45 11.04 -6.84 17.59
N TYR A 46 11.67 -5.72 17.95
CA TYR A 46 12.93 -5.29 17.34
C TYR A 46 14.17 -5.80 18.10
N CYS A 47 14.20 -5.65 19.42
CA CYS A 47 15.37 -5.98 20.25
C CYS A 47 15.20 -7.20 21.16
N GLY A 48 14.00 -7.77 21.26
CA GLY A 48 13.71 -8.95 22.09
C GLY A 48 13.65 -8.70 23.60
N LYS A 49 13.87 -7.47 24.08
CA LYS A 49 13.81 -7.16 25.52
C LYS A 49 12.37 -7.16 26.03
N LYS A 50 12.17 -7.68 27.25
CA LYS A 50 10.89 -7.61 27.99
C LYS A 50 10.70 -6.19 28.54
N PHE A 51 9.51 -5.62 28.38
CA PHE A 51 9.17 -4.30 28.91
C PHE A 51 7.69 -4.23 29.30
N ILE A 52 7.36 -3.32 30.22
CA ILE A 52 5.97 -3.07 30.64
C ILE A 52 5.43 -1.88 29.81
N PRO A 53 4.37 -2.06 29.02
CA PRO A 53 3.82 -0.99 28.21
C PRO A 53 3.08 0.02 29.09
N LYS A 54 3.16 1.31 28.75
CA LYS A 54 2.43 2.38 29.47
C LYS A 54 0.95 2.46 29.09
N GLU A 55 0.60 1.96 27.91
CA GLU A 55 -0.72 2.02 27.30
C GLU A 55 -0.99 0.72 26.54
N ALA A 56 -2.25 0.31 26.41
CA ALA A 56 -2.64 -0.91 25.69
C ALA A 56 -2.12 -0.98 24.24
N ASN A 57 -1.97 0.17 23.57
CA ASN A 57 -1.53 0.25 22.17
C ASN A 57 0.00 0.22 21.98
N ARG A 58 0.79 0.31 23.05
CA ARG A 58 2.26 0.42 22.99
C ARG A 58 2.96 -0.91 23.28
N THR A 59 2.44 -2.00 22.74
CA THR A 59 2.91 -3.37 23.03
C THR A 59 3.98 -3.88 22.05
N THR A 60 4.24 -3.16 20.96
CA THR A 60 5.09 -3.66 19.86
C THR A 60 6.59 -3.44 20.10
N TYR A 61 6.97 -2.28 20.63
CA TYR A 61 8.38 -1.86 20.77
C TYR A 61 8.64 -1.23 22.13
N CYS A 62 9.81 -1.52 22.72
CA CYS A 62 10.17 -1.01 24.05
C CYS A 62 10.50 0.49 24.06
N SER A 63 11.01 1.02 22.95
CA SER A 63 11.45 2.41 22.84
C SER A 63 11.11 3.01 21.48
N ARG A 64 11.12 4.34 21.43
CA ARG A 64 10.92 5.11 20.20
C ARG A 64 12.00 4.81 19.16
N GLU A 65 13.24 4.58 19.61
CA GLU A 65 14.35 4.16 18.76
C GLU A 65 14.11 2.81 18.09
N CYS A 66 13.67 1.80 18.85
CA CYS A 66 13.32 0.49 18.30
C CYS A 66 12.18 0.60 17.28
N ALA A 67 11.17 1.43 17.57
CA ALA A 67 10.07 1.67 16.65
C ALA A 67 10.53 2.35 15.35
N PHE A 68 11.44 3.33 15.45
CA PHE A 68 12.00 4.00 14.27
C PHE A 68 12.92 3.10 13.46
N ALA A 69 13.77 2.32 14.12
CA ALA A 69 14.67 1.39 13.45
C ALA A 69 13.88 0.29 12.71
N ALA A 70 12.79 -0.21 13.30
CA ALA A 70 11.88 -1.14 12.64
C ALA A 70 11.14 -0.50 11.45
N LYS A 71 10.83 0.80 11.52
CA LYS A 71 10.18 1.55 10.43
C LYS A 71 11.16 2.04 9.36
N ALA A 72 12.46 2.00 9.62
CA ALA A 72 13.46 2.59 8.75
C ALA A 72 13.48 1.88 7.40
N LYS A 73 13.24 2.65 6.32
CA LYS A 73 13.24 2.12 4.96
C LYS A 73 14.68 1.90 4.49
N LYS A 74 14.87 0.85 3.69
CA LYS A 74 16.15 0.59 3.02
C LYS A 74 16.04 1.02 1.56
N CYS A 75 17.13 1.56 1.02
CA CYS A 75 17.25 1.89 -0.39
C CYS A 75 17.10 0.62 -1.23
N ARG A 76 16.21 0.65 -2.23
CA ARG A 76 15.97 -0.51 -3.10
C ARG A 76 17.18 -0.89 -3.96
N THR A 77 18.07 0.07 -4.23
CA THR A 77 19.25 -0.14 -5.09
C THR A 77 20.49 -0.54 -4.30
N CYS A 78 20.78 0.12 -3.18
CA CYS A 78 22.03 -0.07 -2.44
C CYS A 78 21.86 -0.64 -1.02
N GLY A 79 20.63 -0.85 -0.55
CA GLY A 79 20.34 -1.43 0.77
C GLY A 79 20.59 -0.51 1.97
N LYS A 80 21.17 0.68 1.77
CA LYS A 80 21.42 1.65 2.86
C LYS A 80 20.12 2.12 3.49
N VAL A 81 20.13 2.29 4.82
CA VAL A 81 18.99 2.83 5.57
C VAL A 81 18.80 4.30 5.22
N ILE A 82 17.60 4.66 4.81
CA ILE A 82 17.23 6.03 4.44
C ILE A 82 16.54 6.66 5.64
N THR A 83 17.12 7.73 6.18
CA THR A 83 16.53 8.54 7.24
C THR A 83 15.92 9.80 6.63
N GLY A 84 14.64 10.07 6.88
CA GLY A 84 14.02 11.37 6.59
C GLY A 84 13.47 11.59 5.18
N SER A 85 13.71 10.72 4.19
CA SER A 85 13.12 10.85 2.86
C SER A 85 11.89 9.96 2.67
N GLN A 86 10.89 10.46 1.94
CA GLN A 86 9.77 9.62 1.45
C GLN A 86 10.17 8.71 0.29
N SER A 87 11.32 8.97 -0.36
CA SER A 87 11.80 8.17 -1.50
C SER A 87 12.23 6.76 -1.09
N ASP A 88 12.08 5.81 -2.02
CA ASP A 88 12.60 4.44 -1.89
C ASP A 88 14.11 4.33 -2.20
N TYR A 89 14.77 5.47 -2.46
CA TYR A 89 16.17 5.58 -2.87
C TYR A 89 16.92 6.61 -2.03
N CYS A 90 18.19 6.34 -1.73
CA CYS A 90 19.03 7.23 -0.92
C CYS A 90 19.58 8.44 -1.67
N SER A 91 19.64 8.37 -3.00
CA SER A 91 20.16 9.41 -3.88
C SER A 91 19.52 9.32 -5.27
N ASP A 92 19.60 10.39 -6.04
CA ASP A 92 19.14 10.40 -7.44
C ASP A 92 19.92 9.38 -8.30
N GLU A 93 21.20 9.16 -8.02
CA GLU A 93 21.97 8.10 -8.68
C GLU A 93 21.38 6.70 -8.46
N CYS A 94 20.96 6.40 -7.23
CA CYS A 94 20.32 5.11 -6.92
C CYS A 94 18.97 4.97 -7.60
N LYS A 95 18.24 6.08 -7.77
CA LYS A 95 16.97 6.14 -8.50
C LYS A 95 17.19 5.92 -9.99
N GLU A 96 18.18 6.56 -10.61
CA GLU A 96 18.53 6.37 -12.02
C GLU A 96 19.01 4.94 -12.31
N LYS A 97 19.85 4.36 -11.45
CA LYS A 97 20.26 2.95 -11.56
C LYS A 97 19.05 2.00 -11.52
N ALA A 98 18.06 2.27 -10.67
CA ALA A 98 16.85 1.46 -10.63
C ALA A 98 15.95 1.62 -11.86
N ASN A 99 16.02 2.77 -12.54
CA ASN A 99 15.25 3.07 -13.75
C ASN A 99 15.94 2.59 -15.04
N ASN A 100 17.26 2.41 -15.03
CA ASN A 100 18.06 2.03 -16.20
C ASN A 100 18.27 0.52 -16.37
N ARG A 101 17.52 -0.30 -15.64
CA ARG A 101 17.57 -1.77 -15.79
C ARG A 101 16.96 -2.21 -17.12
N GLU A 102 17.53 -3.28 -17.68
CA GLU A 102 17.02 -3.90 -18.90
C GLU A 102 15.84 -4.81 -18.59
N ILE A 103 14.72 -4.59 -19.28
CA ILE A 103 13.47 -5.32 -19.12
C ILE A 103 13.07 -5.88 -20.48
N LYS A 104 12.64 -7.15 -20.50
CA LYS A 104 12.09 -7.78 -21.70
C LYS A 104 10.63 -7.38 -21.90
N CYS A 105 10.30 -6.85 -23.08
CA CYS A 105 8.91 -6.59 -23.45
C CYS A 105 8.13 -7.91 -23.61
N ILE A 106 6.96 -8.01 -22.98
CA ILE A 106 6.13 -9.22 -23.03
C ILE A 106 5.54 -9.48 -24.44
N VAL A 107 5.38 -8.43 -25.24
CA VAL A 107 4.74 -8.52 -26.56
C VAL A 107 5.75 -8.77 -27.68
N CYS A 108 6.79 -7.96 -27.77
CA CYS A 108 7.77 -8.06 -28.85
C CYS A 108 9.09 -8.73 -28.45
N GLY A 109 9.28 -9.08 -27.17
CA GLY A 109 10.50 -9.73 -26.68
C GLY A 109 11.75 -8.85 -26.65
N LYS A 110 11.70 -7.60 -27.12
CA LYS A 110 12.84 -6.67 -27.13
C LYS A 110 13.23 -6.24 -25.71
N LEU A 111 14.53 -6.11 -25.47
CA LEU A 111 15.09 -5.52 -24.24
C LEU A 111 14.99 -4.00 -24.33
N PHE A 112 14.53 -3.36 -23.26
CA PHE A 112 14.45 -1.90 -23.15
C PHE A 112 14.77 -1.44 -21.72
N ARG A 113 15.20 -0.18 -21.57
CA ARG A 113 15.48 0.41 -20.26
C ARG A 113 14.19 0.94 -19.64
N GLY A 114 13.89 0.55 -18.40
CA GLY A 114 12.66 1.00 -17.77
C GLY A 114 12.56 0.76 -16.27
N LYS A 115 11.55 1.37 -15.67
CA LYS A 115 11.30 1.30 -14.23
C LYS A 115 10.94 -0.11 -13.75
N THR A 116 11.19 -0.34 -12.46
CA THR A 116 10.26 -0.97 -11.51
C THR A 116 8.91 -1.49 -12.04
N GLY A 117 8.79 -2.65 -12.69
CA GLY A 117 7.50 -3.23 -13.12
C GLY A 117 6.99 -2.81 -14.51
N ALA A 118 7.78 -2.09 -15.32
CA ALA A 118 7.45 -1.87 -16.72
C ALA A 118 7.33 -3.21 -17.48
N LYS A 119 6.37 -3.31 -18.40
CA LYS A 119 6.04 -4.56 -19.12
C LYS A 119 6.17 -4.46 -20.64
N TYR A 120 6.10 -3.24 -21.16
CA TYR A 120 6.01 -2.96 -22.59
C TYR A 120 7.06 -1.91 -22.95
N CYS A 121 7.71 -2.09 -24.10
CA CYS A 121 8.74 -1.16 -24.59
C CYS A 121 8.15 0.10 -25.23
N SER A 122 6.89 0.05 -25.71
CA SER A 122 6.22 1.15 -26.40
C SER A 122 4.71 1.10 -26.19
N ASP A 123 4.05 2.22 -26.49
CA ASP A 123 2.58 2.32 -26.45
C ASP A 123 1.89 1.37 -27.42
N GLU A 124 2.52 1.06 -28.55
CA GLU A 124 2.01 0.09 -29.52
C GLU A 124 1.95 -1.31 -28.93
N CYS A 125 3.04 -1.75 -28.26
CA CYS A 125 3.07 -3.04 -27.59
C CYS A 125 2.04 -3.12 -26.45
N ARG A 126 1.81 -2.02 -25.73
CA ARG A 126 0.75 -1.95 -24.71
C ARG A 126 -0.63 -2.15 -25.33
N LYS A 127 -0.96 -1.39 -26.39
CA LYS A 127 -2.25 -1.49 -27.10
C LYS A 127 -2.45 -2.87 -27.72
N GLU A 128 -1.39 -3.48 -28.24
CA GLU A 128 -1.45 -4.85 -28.77
C GLU A 128 -1.84 -5.85 -27.69
N LYS A 129 -1.22 -5.76 -26.50
CA LYS A 129 -1.60 -6.66 -25.39
C LYS A 129 -3.04 -6.42 -24.92
N GLU A 130 -3.52 -5.18 -24.93
CA GLU A 130 -4.91 -4.86 -24.62
C GLU A 130 -5.88 -5.47 -25.64
N ARG A 131 -5.56 -5.39 -26.93
CA ARG A 131 -6.33 -6.05 -28.01
C ARG A 131 -6.37 -7.56 -27.83
N GLN A 132 -5.25 -8.20 -27.50
CA GLN A 132 -5.19 -9.63 -27.22
C GLN A 132 -6.07 -10.03 -26.03
N ARG A 133 -5.99 -9.29 -24.93
CA ARG A 133 -6.81 -9.53 -23.73
C ARG A 133 -8.30 -9.36 -24.02
N ALA A 134 -8.67 -8.35 -24.82
CA ALA A 134 -10.05 -8.17 -25.24
C ALA A 134 -10.53 -9.38 -26.05
N ARG A 135 -9.77 -9.83 -27.04
CA ARG A 135 -10.08 -11.02 -27.86
C ARG A 135 -10.21 -12.29 -27.00
N GLU A 136 -9.28 -12.53 -26.09
CA GLU A 136 -9.30 -13.66 -25.16
C GLU A 136 -10.53 -13.63 -24.26
N LYS A 137 -10.90 -12.45 -23.76
CA LYS A 137 -12.10 -12.25 -22.94
C LYS A 137 -13.38 -12.54 -23.73
N TYR A 138 -13.47 -12.07 -24.97
CA TYR A 138 -14.62 -12.37 -25.85
C TYR A 138 -14.70 -13.86 -26.17
N HIS A 139 -13.56 -14.50 -26.46
CA HIS A 139 -13.51 -15.94 -26.71
C HIS A 139 -13.94 -16.75 -25.48
N LEU A 140 -13.47 -16.39 -24.28
CA LEU A 140 -13.90 -17.02 -23.03
C LEU A 140 -15.42 -16.88 -22.82
N TYR A 141 -15.97 -15.70 -23.09
CA TYR A 141 -17.41 -15.45 -23.00
C TYR A 141 -18.21 -16.30 -23.99
N GLU A 142 -17.75 -16.45 -25.24
CA GLU A 142 -18.37 -17.33 -26.23
C GLU A 142 -18.33 -18.81 -25.80
N VAL A 143 -17.21 -19.27 -25.26
CA VAL A 143 -17.06 -20.63 -24.73
C VAL A 143 -17.98 -20.87 -23.54
N GLU A 144 -18.13 -19.90 -22.63
CA GLU A 144 -19.06 -19.98 -21.49
C GLU A 144 -20.53 -20.09 -21.93
N ILE A 145 -20.94 -19.34 -22.96
CA ILE A 145 -22.30 -19.45 -23.52
C ILE A 145 -22.52 -20.86 -24.10
N SER A 146 -21.55 -21.36 -24.87
CA SER A 146 -21.62 -22.67 -25.51
C SER A 146 -21.66 -23.83 -24.51
N THR A 147 -20.99 -23.71 -23.36
CA THR A 147 -20.86 -24.79 -22.37
C THR A 147 -22.02 -24.85 -21.37
N ARG A 148 -22.70 -23.72 -21.12
CA ARG A 148 -23.85 -23.66 -20.20
C ARG A 148 -25.20 -23.97 -20.87
N GLY A 149 -25.22 -24.26 -22.18
CA GLY A 149 -26.46 -24.55 -22.92
C GLY A 149 -27.48 -23.41 -22.89
N LEU A 150 -27.04 -22.18 -22.58
CA LEU A 150 -27.89 -21.01 -22.57
C LEU A 150 -28.18 -20.60 -24.02
N PRO A 151 -29.43 -20.27 -24.37
CA PRO A 151 -29.77 -19.89 -25.74
C PRO A 151 -28.96 -18.67 -26.14
N ILE A 152 -28.40 -18.72 -27.36
CA ILE A 152 -27.75 -17.56 -27.99
C ILE A 152 -28.87 -16.56 -28.28
N VAL A 153 -29.17 -15.68 -27.32
CA VAL A 153 -30.08 -14.55 -27.53
C VAL A 153 -29.39 -13.55 -28.46
N THR A 154 -29.54 -13.77 -29.77
CA THR A 154 -29.23 -12.80 -30.83
C THR A 154 -30.32 -11.73 -30.96
N THR A 155 -31.05 -11.43 -29.90
CA THR A 155 -32.06 -10.36 -29.93
C THR A 155 -31.49 -9.09 -29.31
N PHE A 156 -30.78 -8.35 -30.17
CA PHE A 156 -30.89 -6.90 -30.15
C PHE A 156 -32.39 -6.53 -30.21
N HIS A 157 -32.91 -5.87 -29.17
CA HIS A 157 -33.85 -4.75 -29.20
C HIS A 157 -34.43 -4.51 -27.79
N SER A 158 -33.92 -3.51 -27.07
CA SER A 158 -34.73 -2.39 -26.53
C SER A 158 -33.93 -1.50 -25.55
N LYS A 159 -33.60 -0.31 -26.07
CA LYS A 159 -33.64 1.02 -25.40
C LYS A 159 -33.42 1.05 -23.88
N THR A 160 -32.17 0.96 -23.42
CA THR A 160 -31.59 1.67 -22.24
C THR A 160 -30.24 1.05 -21.84
N ALA A 161 -29.24 1.12 -22.71
CA ALA A 161 -27.84 1.03 -22.30
C ALA A 161 -26.97 1.73 -23.35
N ARG A 162 -26.02 2.55 -22.89
CA ARG A 162 -25.11 3.36 -23.71
C ARG A 162 -24.44 2.53 -24.81
N PRO A 163 -24.28 3.07 -26.03
CA PRO A 163 -23.74 2.33 -27.15
C PRO A 163 -22.22 2.19 -27.01
N LEU A 164 -21.72 0.97 -27.15
CA LEU A 164 -20.35 0.72 -27.62
C LEU A 164 -20.47 0.08 -29.00
N VAL A 165 -20.70 0.91 -30.00
CA VAL A 165 -20.55 0.51 -31.40
C VAL A 165 -19.05 0.46 -31.67
N CYS A 166 -18.48 -0.74 -31.79
CA CYS A 166 -17.33 -0.95 -32.66
C CYS A 166 -17.90 -1.63 -33.89
N GLU A 167 -18.35 -0.83 -34.84
CA GLU A 167 -18.85 -1.31 -36.12
C GLU A 167 -17.69 -1.96 -36.89
N LYS A 168 -18.01 -3.09 -37.49
CA LYS A 168 -17.16 -3.93 -38.30
C LYS A 168 -16.50 -3.11 -39.41
N MET A 169 -15.17 -3.10 -39.49
CA MET A 169 -14.47 -2.86 -40.76
C MET A 169 -13.38 -3.92 -40.92
N SER A 170 -13.65 -4.84 -41.85
CA SER A 170 -12.67 -5.73 -42.46
C SER A 170 -11.72 -4.92 -43.39
N PRO A 171 -10.55 -5.49 -43.77
CA PRO A 171 -9.36 -4.73 -44.16
C PRO A 171 -9.33 -4.46 -45.67
N MET A 172 -9.05 -3.23 -46.12
CA MET A 172 -8.56 -2.98 -47.48
C MET A 172 -7.78 -1.66 -47.63
N MET A 173 -6.55 -1.84 -48.13
CA MET A 173 -5.81 -1.01 -49.09
C MET A 173 -5.08 0.28 -48.66
N LEU A 174 -3.77 0.21 -48.91
CA LEU A 174 -2.84 1.32 -49.15
C LEU A 174 -3.31 2.18 -50.34
N LYS A 175 -3.19 3.51 -50.22
CA LYS A 175 -2.86 4.54 -51.24
C LYS A 175 -2.95 5.89 -50.50
N GLY A 176 -1.87 6.66 -50.34
CA GLY A 176 -1.27 7.47 -51.39
C GLY A 176 -1.97 8.85 -51.40
N GLY A 177 -1.34 9.88 -50.85
CA GLY A 177 -1.90 11.23 -50.83
C GLY A 177 -1.00 12.23 -50.10
N GLU A 178 -0.45 13.16 -50.86
CA GLU A 178 0.60 14.12 -50.52
C GLU A 178 0.22 15.10 -49.40
N ARG A 179 1.21 15.53 -48.60
CA ARG A 179 1.06 16.67 -47.68
C ARG A 179 1.74 17.90 -48.26
N ILE A 180 0.91 18.78 -48.81
CA ILE A 180 1.24 20.16 -49.16
C ILE A 180 1.49 20.96 -47.87
N ALA A 181 2.52 21.80 -47.93
CA ALA A 181 3.05 22.62 -46.84
C ALA A 181 2.06 23.66 -46.30
N SER A 182 2.22 24.00 -45.02
CA SER A 182 1.78 25.31 -44.50
C SER A 182 2.84 25.85 -43.54
N LYS A 183 3.56 26.87 -44.04
CA LYS A 183 4.46 27.74 -43.29
C LYS A 183 3.66 28.49 -42.24
N ARG A 184 4.11 28.49 -40.99
CA ARG A 184 3.73 29.54 -40.02
C ARG A 184 4.82 30.60 -40.04
N GLY A 185 4.49 31.77 -40.58
CA GLY A 185 5.29 32.98 -40.43
C GLY A 185 5.11 33.53 -39.02
N ASN A 186 6.24 33.89 -38.40
CA ASN A 186 6.26 34.80 -37.26
C ASN A 186 6.32 36.23 -37.81
N ILE A 187 5.45 37.09 -37.28
CA ILE A 187 5.68 38.53 -37.14
C ILE A 187 5.98 38.75 -35.67
#